data_AF-A0A1Q3N2V3-F1
#
_entry.id   AF-A0A1Q3N2V3-F1
#
_cell.length_a   1.000
_cell.length_b   1.000
_cell.length_c   1.000
_cell.angle_alpha   90.00
_cell.angle_beta   90.00
_cell.angle_gamma   90.00
#
_symmetry.space_group_name_H-M   'P 1'
#
loop_
_entity.id
_entity.type
_entity.pdbx_description
1 polymer ?
#
loop_
_entity_poly.entity_id
_entity_poly.type
_entity_poly.pdbx_seq_one_letter_code
_entity_poly.pdbx_strand_id
1 'polypeptide(L)'
;MYEQGGITDLLQDLQPTFDKLNFQCNVTGHFEVWDDKNQWLNHRITINGTEYVIFKNFTEMGWGEAPKRIAEILNAELTKQGKDEQIYLASGGNDGMLIFLTNELYQYIYSVLKDPYRKPLKLNEWAAVMEVEPMRPD
;
A
#
# COMPACT_ATOMS: atom_id res chain seq x y z
N MET A 1 -6.37 -8.52 8.02
CA MET A 1 -5.64 -7.45 7.32
C MET A 1 -4.98 -6.41 8.24
N TYR A 2 -5.49 -6.12 9.45
CA TYR A 2 -4.90 -5.09 10.35
C TYR A 2 -4.69 -5.53 11.80
N GLU A 3 -4.68 -6.84 12.05
CA GLU A 3 -4.12 -7.42 13.26
C GLU A 3 -2.60 -7.55 13.08
N GLN A 4 -1.83 -7.70 14.16
CA GLN A 4 -0.38 -7.87 14.11
C GLN A 4 0.01 -8.90 13.03
N GLY A 5 0.84 -8.51 12.06
CA GLY A 5 1.19 -9.36 10.90
C GLY A 5 0.31 -9.20 9.65
N GLY A 6 -0.73 -8.34 9.68
CA GLY A 6 -1.66 -8.20 8.56
C GLY A 6 -1.04 -7.71 7.24
N ILE A 7 0.07 -6.97 7.30
CA ILE A 7 0.81 -6.56 6.09
C ILE A 7 1.64 -7.72 5.52
N THR A 8 2.29 -8.51 6.36
CA THR A 8 3.04 -9.68 5.90
C THR A 8 2.10 -10.73 5.30
N ASP A 9 0.92 -10.91 5.87
CA ASP A 9 -0.14 -11.78 5.33
C ASP A 9 -0.61 -11.29 3.96
N LEU A 10 -0.88 -9.98 3.82
CA LEU A 10 -1.24 -9.39 2.53
C LEU A 10 -0.16 -9.64 1.46
N LEU A 11 1.12 -9.47 1.80
CA LEU A 11 2.20 -9.71 0.86
C LEU A 11 2.29 -11.19 0.46
N GLN A 12 2.01 -12.10 1.39
CA GLN A 12 1.92 -13.53 1.10
C GLN A 12 0.72 -13.86 0.18
N ASP A 13 -0.44 -13.25 0.43
CA ASP A 13 -1.63 -13.41 -0.41
C ASP A 13 -1.43 -12.87 -1.83
N LEU A 14 -0.56 -11.86 -2.00
CA LEU A 14 -0.21 -11.29 -3.29
C LEU A 14 0.86 -12.09 -4.06
N GLN A 15 1.50 -13.10 -3.43
CA GLN A 15 2.57 -13.88 -4.06
C GLN A 15 2.19 -14.47 -5.43
N PRO A 16 0.99 -15.03 -5.67
CA PRO A 16 0.62 -15.53 -6.99
C PRO A 16 0.59 -14.44 -8.08
N THR A 17 0.23 -13.21 -7.70
CA THR A 17 0.29 -12.05 -8.61
C THR A 17 1.74 -11.66 -8.87
N PHE A 18 2.58 -11.64 -7.83
CA PHE A 18 4.01 -11.34 -7.96
C PHE A 18 4.71 -12.32 -8.90
N ASP A 19 4.44 -13.63 -8.75
CA ASP A 19 4.99 -14.67 -9.62
C ASP A 19 4.57 -14.45 -11.08
N LYS A 20 3.29 -14.12 -11.32
CA LYS A 20 2.75 -13.86 -12.66
C LYS A 20 3.37 -12.63 -13.33
N LEU A 21 3.68 -11.61 -12.55
CA LEU A 21 4.37 -10.39 -13.02
C LEU A 21 5.90 -10.55 -13.06
N ASN A 22 6.43 -11.71 -12.63
CA ASN A 22 7.86 -11.91 -12.39
C ASN A 22 8.46 -10.80 -11.50
N PHE A 23 7.70 -10.35 -10.52
CA PHE A 23 8.07 -9.30 -9.57
C PHE A 23 8.65 -9.94 -8.31
N GLN A 24 9.87 -9.56 -7.95
CA GLN A 24 10.54 -10.08 -6.76
C GLN A 24 10.20 -9.19 -5.56
N CYS A 25 9.54 -9.76 -4.55
CA CYS A 25 9.18 -9.04 -3.32
C CYS A 25 9.72 -9.79 -2.10
N ASN A 26 11.01 -9.64 -1.82
CA ASN A 26 11.67 -10.36 -0.74
C ASN A 26 11.63 -9.55 0.56
N VAL A 27 10.77 -9.95 1.50
CA VAL A 27 10.74 -9.36 2.84
C VAL A 27 11.88 -9.95 3.67
N THR A 28 12.81 -9.11 4.11
CA THR A 28 13.98 -9.52 4.92
C THR A 28 13.99 -8.94 6.32
N GLY A 29 13.06 -8.02 6.62
CA GLY A 29 12.91 -7.42 7.92
C GLY A 29 11.49 -6.90 8.11
N HIS A 30 10.97 -7.01 9.32
CA HIS A 30 9.66 -6.49 9.71
C HIS A 30 9.75 -6.09 11.18
N PHE A 31 9.31 -4.88 11.47
CA PHE A 31 9.29 -4.30 12.80
C PHE A 31 7.91 -3.66 13.00
N GLU A 32 7.16 -4.10 14.00
CA GLU A 32 5.83 -3.59 14.33
C GLU A 32 5.69 -3.57 15.84
N VAL A 33 5.68 -2.37 16.43
CA VAL A 33 5.67 -2.19 17.88
C VAL A 33 4.70 -1.07 18.26
N TRP A 34 3.76 -1.43 19.14
CA TRP A 34 2.94 -0.48 19.87
C TRP A 34 3.71 0.07 21.08
N ASP A 35 3.76 1.39 21.21
CA ASP A 35 4.34 2.07 22.37
C ASP A 35 3.23 2.35 23.38
N ASP A 36 3.17 1.55 24.45
CA ASP A 36 2.17 1.70 25.51
C ASP A 36 2.24 3.06 26.22
N LYS A 37 3.42 3.69 26.28
CA LYS A 37 3.58 4.96 26.97
C LYS A 37 3.01 6.11 26.16
N ASN A 38 3.33 6.15 24.87
CA ASN A 38 2.94 7.24 23.97
C ASN A 38 1.64 6.94 23.20
N GLN A 39 1.12 5.71 23.30
CA GLN A 39 -0.10 5.25 22.64
C GLN A 39 -0.04 5.41 21.12
N TRP A 40 1.05 4.92 20.51
CA TRP A 40 1.23 4.98 19.06
C TRP A 40 1.83 3.68 18.49
N LEU A 41 1.66 3.48 17.18
CA LEU A 41 2.27 2.40 16.41
C LEU A 41 3.48 2.89 15.63
N ASN A 42 4.57 2.14 15.69
CA ASN A 42 5.70 2.25 14.78
C ASN A 42 5.83 0.96 13.98
N HIS A 43 5.83 1.08 12.65
CA HIS A 43 5.85 -0.06 11.73
C HIS A 43 6.81 0.20 10.58
N ARG A 44 7.77 -0.71 10.37
CA ARG A 44 8.71 -0.72 9.26
C ARG A 44 8.79 -2.10 8.62
N ILE A 45 9.15 -2.12 7.34
CA ILE A 45 9.38 -3.35 6.58
C ILE A 45 10.59 -3.16 5.66
N THR A 46 11.40 -4.20 5.52
CA THR A 46 12.53 -4.22 4.59
C THR A 46 12.18 -5.14 3.43
N ILE A 47 12.09 -4.56 2.23
CA ILE A 47 11.79 -5.29 0.99
C ILE A 47 12.96 -5.11 0.03
N ASN A 48 13.49 -6.22 -0.49
CA ASN A 48 14.62 -6.25 -1.43
C ASN A 48 15.83 -5.42 -0.94
N GLY A 49 16.08 -5.43 0.37
CA GLY A 49 17.19 -4.69 0.99
C GLY A 49 16.94 -3.19 1.20
N THR A 50 15.76 -2.65 0.85
CA THR A 50 15.36 -1.28 1.18
C THR A 50 14.43 -1.29 2.40
N GLU A 51 14.78 -0.54 3.46
CA GLU A 51 13.88 -0.32 4.60
C GLU A 51 12.86 0.77 4.26
N TYR A 52 11.59 0.49 4.55
CA TYR A 52 10.47 1.38 4.38
C TYR A 52 9.75 1.60 5.70
N VAL A 53 9.32 2.84 5.93
CA VAL A 53 8.45 3.20 7.05
C VAL A 53 7.00 3.10 6.59
N ILE A 54 6.22 2.26 7.25
CA ILE A 54 4.78 2.15 7.04
C ILE A 54 4.08 3.13 7.97
N PHE A 55 4.39 3.05 9.26
CA PHE A 55 3.84 3.92 10.30
C PHE A 55 4.94 4.48 11.18
N LYS A 56 4.82 5.76 11.50
CA LYS A 56 5.66 6.47 12.47
C LYS A 56 4.75 7.22 13.43
N ASN A 57 4.83 6.88 14.72
CA ASN A 57 4.03 7.54 15.76
C ASN A 57 2.53 7.60 15.42
N PHE A 58 2.01 6.51 14.82
CA PHE A 58 0.66 6.47 14.26
C PHE A 58 -0.39 6.22 15.34
N THR A 59 -1.47 7.03 15.36
CA THR A 59 -2.48 7.04 16.44
C THR A 59 -3.91 6.81 15.95
N GLU A 60 -4.13 6.59 14.66
CA GLU A 60 -5.47 6.65 14.03
C GLU A 60 -5.97 5.27 13.57
N MET A 61 -7.16 5.22 12.96
CA MET A 61 -7.64 4.02 12.25
C MET A 61 -7.03 4.00 10.85
N GLY A 62 -6.00 3.18 10.64
CA GLY A 62 -5.14 3.16 9.45
C GLY A 62 -5.77 2.69 8.13
N TRP A 63 -7.10 2.78 7.98
CA TRP A 63 -7.84 2.23 6.83
C TRP A 63 -7.53 2.96 5.52
N GLY A 64 -7.25 4.27 5.58
CA GLY A 64 -6.77 5.03 4.43
C GLY A 64 -5.25 4.95 4.28
N GLU A 65 -4.52 5.06 5.38
CA GLU A 65 -3.07 5.19 5.35
C GLU A 65 -2.35 3.88 5.03
N ALA A 66 -2.70 2.75 5.65
CA ALA A 66 -1.99 1.49 5.40
C ALA A 66 -2.05 1.06 3.92
N PRO A 67 -3.21 1.00 3.24
CA PRO A 67 -3.25 0.68 1.81
C PRO A 67 -2.40 1.63 0.97
N LYS A 68 -2.44 2.93 1.28
CA LYS A 68 -1.63 3.94 0.60
C LYS A 68 -0.14 3.64 0.75
N ARG A 69 0.33 3.38 1.97
CA ARG A 69 1.75 3.11 2.26
C ARG A 69 2.22 1.83 1.58
N ILE A 70 1.42 0.77 1.64
CA ILE A 70 1.77 -0.50 0.99
C ILE A 70 1.84 -0.32 -0.53
N ALA A 71 0.84 0.34 -1.14
CA ALA A 71 0.85 0.62 -2.58
C ALA A 71 2.03 1.52 -2.99
N GLU A 72 2.41 2.51 -2.17
CA GLU A 72 3.57 3.38 -2.38
C GLU A 72 4.88 2.57 -2.39
N ILE A 73 5.07 1.71 -1.38
CA ILE A 73 6.25 0.84 -1.26
C ILE A 73 6.34 -0.13 -2.44
N LEU A 74 5.26 -0.85 -2.73
CA LEU A 74 5.23 -1.84 -3.80
C LEU A 74 5.39 -1.19 -5.18
N ASN A 75 4.82 -0.01 -5.42
CA ASN A 75 5.05 0.74 -6.66
C ASN A 75 6.51 1.14 -6.84
N ALA A 76 7.18 1.59 -5.77
CA ALA A 76 8.60 1.90 -5.82
C ALA A 76 9.42 0.65 -6.20
N GLU A 77 9.11 -0.52 -5.62
CA GLU A 77 9.78 -1.79 -5.96
C GLU A 77 9.48 -2.28 -7.39
N LEU A 78 8.23 -2.15 -7.85
CA LEU A 78 7.84 -2.43 -9.23
C LEU A 78 8.63 -1.55 -10.22
N THR A 79 8.74 -0.25 -9.94
CA THR A 79 9.51 0.70 -10.75
C THR A 79 11.01 0.35 -10.77
N LYS A 80 11.61 0.02 -9.62
CA LYS A 80 13.02 -0.42 -9.56
C LYS A 80 13.30 -1.64 -10.43
N GLN A 81 12.31 -2.52 -10.58
CA GLN A 81 12.40 -3.74 -11.40
C GLN A 81 11.93 -3.55 -12.83
N GLY A 82 11.60 -2.32 -13.25
CA GLY A 82 11.16 -2.00 -14.61
C GLY A 82 9.84 -2.66 -14.99
N LYS A 83 8.92 -2.83 -14.05
CA LYS A 83 7.57 -3.36 -14.32
C LYS A 83 6.66 -2.29 -14.91
N ASP A 84 5.86 -2.68 -15.88
CA ASP A 84 4.86 -1.81 -16.52
C ASP A 84 3.63 -1.60 -15.63
N GLU A 85 3.35 -2.56 -14.76
CA GLU A 85 2.28 -2.50 -13.79
C GLU A 85 2.59 -1.55 -12.63
N GLN A 86 1.53 -0.89 -12.17
CA GLN A 86 1.48 -0.15 -10.92
C GLN A 86 0.22 -0.57 -10.16
N ILE A 87 0.29 -0.48 -8.84
CA ILE A 87 -0.82 -0.63 -7.93
C ILE A 87 -1.63 0.66 -7.88
N TYR A 88 -2.92 0.50 -8.08
CA TYR A 88 -3.95 1.51 -7.88
C TYR A 88 -4.90 1.04 -6.79
N LEU A 89 -5.37 1.98 -5.98
CA LEU A 89 -6.28 1.69 -4.86
C LEU A 89 -7.71 1.95 -5.28
N ALA A 90 -8.61 1.04 -4.96
CA ALA A 90 -10.04 1.13 -5.27
C ALA A 90 -10.86 0.66 -4.06
N SER A 91 -12.14 1.02 -4.01
CA SER A 91 -13.08 0.55 -2.97
C SER A 91 -12.53 0.75 -1.54
N GLY A 92 -12.54 2.00 -1.07
CA GLY A 92 -12.15 2.36 0.30
C GLY A 92 -13.06 1.77 1.38
N GLY A 93 -12.53 1.65 2.61
CA GLY A 93 -13.23 1.05 3.75
C GLY A 93 -12.44 -0.09 4.40
N ASN A 94 -13.12 -1.01 5.09
CA ASN A 94 -12.50 -2.14 5.79
C ASN A 94 -11.78 -3.14 4.86
N ASP A 95 -12.20 -3.22 3.60
CA ASP A 95 -11.81 -4.30 2.68
C ASP A 95 -10.87 -3.81 1.56
N GLY A 96 -10.16 -2.70 1.78
CA GLY A 96 -9.40 -1.94 0.78
C GLY A 96 -8.84 -2.77 -0.38
N MET A 97 -9.16 -2.39 -1.61
CA MET A 97 -8.82 -3.17 -2.80
C MET A 97 -7.58 -2.61 -3.51
N LEU A 98 -6.56 -3.45 -3.69
CA LEU A 98 -5.38 -3.13 -4.49
C LEU A 98 -5.50 -3.79 -5.87
N ILE A 99 -5.26 -3.03 -6.94
CA ILE A 99 -5.32 -3.54 -8.32
C ILE A 99 -4.00 -3.24 -9.04
N PHE A 100 -3.40 -4.26 -9.66
CA PHE A 100 -2.24 -4.10 -10.54
C PHE A 100 -2.71 -3.81 -11.96
N LEU A 101 -2.31 -2.68 -12.52
CA LEU A 101 -2.68 -2.28 -13.87
C LEU A 101 -1.46 -1.69 -14.59
N THR A 102 -1.34 -1.98 -15.87
CA THR A 102 -0.51 -1.16 -16.76
C THR A 102 -1.14 0.23 -16.89
N ASN A 103 -0.34 1.24 -17.26
CA ASN A 103 -0.88 2.58 -17.46
C ASN A 103 -2.00 2.60 -18.53
N GLU A 104 -1.90 1.82 -19.59
CA GLU A 104 -2.94 1.75 -20.65
C GLU A 104 -4.28 1.23 -20.10
N LEU A 105 -4.26 0.12 -19.34
CA LEU A 105 -5.45 -0.43 -18.71
C LEU A 105 -6.03 0.52 -17.67
N TYR A 106 -5.18 1.17 -16.89
CA TYR A 106 -5.60 2.20 -15.95
C TYR A 106 -6.34 3.34 -16.67
N GLN A 107 -5.77 3.91 -17.75
CA GLN A 107 -6.41 5.01 -18.48
C GLN A 107 -7.77 4.59 -19.04
N TYR A 108 -7.87 3.37 -19.59
CA TYR A 108 -9.15 2.84 -20.06
C TYR A 108 -10.18 2.73 -18.94
N ILE A 109 -9.85 2.04 -17.85
CA ILE A 109 -10.77 1.85 -16.72
C ILE A 109 -11.19 3.19 -16.11
N TYR A 110 -10.25 4.11 -15.95
CA TYR A 110 -10.50 5.45 -15.40
C TYR A 110 -11.41 6.28 -16.34
N SER A 111 -11.35 6.03 -17.65
CA SER A 111 -12.23 6.68 -18.62
C SER A 111 -13.69 6.21 -18.55
N VAL A 112 -13.94 5.01 -18.02
CA VAL A 112 -15.30 4.42 -17.97
C VAL A 112 -15.91 4.45 -16.56
N LEU A 113 -15.13 4.16 -15.51
CA LEU A 113 -15.61 4.18 -14.12
C LEU A 113 -15.52 5.61 -13.55
N LYS A 114 -16.68 6.19 -13.24
CA LYS A 114 -16.79 7.58 -12.77
C LYS A 114 -16.94 7.73 -11.26
N ASP A 115 -17.43 6.70 -10.59
CA ASP A 115 -17.59 6.70 -9.14
C ASP A 115 -16.21 6.73 -8.44
N PRO A 116 -15.86 7.81 -7.72
CA PRO A 116 -14.56 7.95 -7.08
C PRO A 116 -14.32 6.92 -5.97
N TYR A 117 -15.37 6.34 -5.39
CA TYR A 117 -15.23 5.32 -4.36
C TYR A 117 -15.01 3.91 -4.93
N ARG A 118 -15.19 3.72 -6.25
CA ARG A 118 -15.11 2.39 -6.89
C ARG A 118 -14.08 2.31 -8.01
N LYS A 119 -13.64 3.45 -8.56
CA LYS A 119 -12.62 3.48 -9.61
C LYS A 119 -11.21 3.30 -9.02
N PRO A 120 -10.24 2.79 -9.79
CA PRO A 120 -8.84 2.79 -9.39
C PRO A 120 -8.34 4.24 -9.28
N LEU A 121 -7.74 4.56 -8.15
CA LEU A 121 -7.18 5.87 -7.82
C LEU A 121 -5.66 5.79 -7.76
N LYS A 122 -4.99 6.86 -8.23
CA LYS A 122 -3.60 7.12 -7.86
C LYS A 122 -3.51 7.46 -6.37
N LEU A 123 -2.33 7.32 -5.80
CA LEU A 123 -2.09 7.52 -4.35
C LEU A 123 -2.52 8.90 -3.84
N ASN A 124 -2.33 9.96 -4.62
CA ASN A 124 -2.75 11.32 -4.23
C ASN A 124 -4.28 11.49 -4.27
N GLU A 125 -4.95 10.86 -5.22
CA GLU A 125 -6.41 10.89 -5.30
C GLU A 125 -7.03 10.05 -4.17
N TRP A 126 -6.44 8.88 -3.88
CA TRP A 126 -6.83 8.07 -2.74
C TRP A 126 -6.69 8.83 -1.42
N ALA A 127 -5.55 9.52 -1.22
CA ALA A 127 -5.33 10.32 -0.01
C ALA A 127 -6.39 11.39 0.16
N ALA A 128 -6.84 12.03 -0.92
CA ALA A 128 -7.91 13.02 -0.88
C ALA A 128 -9.28 12.40 -0.56
N VAL A 129 -9.61 11.23 -1.15
CA VAL A 129 -10.91 10.55 -0.93
C VAL A 129 -11.02 9.95 0.47
N MET A 130 -9.91 9.45 1.01
CA MET A 130 -9.84 8.78 2.32
C MET A 130 -9.36 9.70 3.44
N GLU A 131 -9.15 10.99 3.14
CA GLU A 131 -8.69 12.01 4.10
C GLU A 131 -7.38 11.62 4.82
N VAL A 132 -6.44 11.03 4.09
CA VAL A 132 -5.16 10.57 4.64
C VAL A 132 -4.20 11.75 4.79
N GLU A 133 -3.77 12.00 6.02
CA GLU A 133 -2.76 13.03 6.31
C GLU A 133 -1.35 12.62 5.82
N PRO A 134 -0.48 13.60 5.49
CA PRO A 134 0.93 13.34 5.21
C PRO A 134 1.64 12.68 6.40
N MET A 135 2.72 11.90 6.13
CA MET A 135 3.52 11.35 7.22
C MET A 135 4.14 12.49 8.02
N ARG A 136 4.11 12.39 9.36
CA ARG A 136 4.77 13.38 10.21
C ARG A 136 6.28 13.40 9.92
N PRO A 137 6.88 14.58 9.67
CA PRO A 137 8.32 14.70 9.41
C PRO A 137 9.17 14.34 10.64
N ASP A 138 10.49 14.30 10.45
CA ASP A 138 11.49 14.09 11.50
C ASP A 138 11.62 15.28 12.47
#